data_AF-A0AAE0VFU3-F1
#
_entry.id   AF-A0AAE0VFU3-F1
#
_cell.length_a   1.000
_cell.length_b   1.000
_cell.length_c   1.000
_cell.angle_alpha   90.00
_cell.angle_beta   90.00
_cell.angle_gamma   90.00
#
_symmetry.space_group_name_H-M   'P 1'
#
loop_
_entity.id
_entity.type
_entity.pdbx_description
1 polymer ?
#
loop_
_entity_poly.entity_id
_entity_poly.type
_entity_poly.pdbx_seq_one_letter_code
_entity_poly.pdbx_strand_id
1 'polypeptide(L)'
;MLRRRKKTENSKISTNVREWETSAKTSFYKEKLETSAQDPRKLHNIFSSLLNPPAPPSPSSLTAEDFATFYTEKIERICQTFTSLPTSPTSHSQHSTTPSLTQLSTVASEEVLQITRSCNPTTCPLDPIPSAMLQTISPDLLPFITTVINGSLTSGHVPTAFKKARVIPS
;
A
#
# COMPACT_ATOMS: atom_id res chain seq x y z
N MET A 1 17.19 -14.26 0.43
CA MET A 1 18.19 -13.23 0.04
C MET A 1 17.72 -12.21 -1.00
N LEU A 2 16.73 -12.51 -1.85
CA LEU A 2 16.35 -11.64 -2.99
C LEU A 2 15.53 -10.38 -2.61
N ARG A 3 14.78 -10.40 -1.49
CA ARG A 3 13.97 -9.25 -1.01
C ARG A 3 14.80 -8.10 -0.46
N ARG A 4 15.95 -8.35 0.18
CA ARG A 4 16.82 -7.29 0.72
C ARG A 4 17.52 -6.51 -0.40
N ARG A 5 17.94 -7.19 -1.48
CA ARG A 5 18.61 -6.55 -2.64
C ARG A 5 17.71 -5.52 -3.36
N LYS A 6 16.43 -5.86 -3.60
CA LYS A 6 15.47 -4.92 -4.23
C LYS A 6 15.19 -3.67 -3.38
N LYS A 7 15.19 -3.78 -2.04
CA LYS A 7 14.99 -2.62 -1.16
C LYS A 7 16.19 -1.67 -1.19
N THR A 8 17.41 -2.19 -1.21
CA THR A 8 18.64 -1.39 -1.31
C THR A 8 18.75 -0.71 -2.68
N GLU A 9 18.33 -1.38 -3.74
CA GLU A 9 18.35 -0.84 -5.11
C GLU A 9 17.31 0.26 -5.31
N ASN A 10 16.07 0.08 -4.85
CA ASN A 10 15.05 1.14 -4.86
C ASN A 10 15.43 2.33 -3.97
N SER A 11 16.12 2.08 -2.85
CA SER A 11 16.66 3.15 -2.01
C SER A 11 17.74 3.95 -2.73
N LYS A 12 18.66 3.28 -3.45
CA LYS A 12 19.73 3.91 -4.24
C LYS A 12 19.18 4.70 -5.44
N ILE A 13 18.16 4.16 -6.11
CA ILE A 13 17.47 4.86 -7.19
C ILE A 13 16.77 6.11 -6.64
N SER A 14 16.10 6.01 -5.49
CA SER A 14 15.42 7.15 -4.87
C SER A 14 16.38 8.26 -4.40
N THR A 15 17.56 7.91 -3.87
CA THR A 15 18.58 8.92 -3.50
C THR A 15 19.17 9.58 -4.73
N ASN A 16 19.53 8.82 -5.76
CA ASN A 16 20.00 9.38 -7.04
C ASN A 16 18.94 10.30 -7.67
N VAL A 17 17.65 9.97 -7.50
CA VAL A 17 16.56 10.80 -8.00
C VAL A 17 16.53 12.18 -7.35
N ARG A 18 16.61 12.21 -6.02
CA ARG A 18 16.66 13.47 -5.27
C ARG A 18 17.92 14.27 -5.56
N GLU A 19 19.05 13.60 -5.76
CA GLU A 19 20.33 14.24 -6.08
C GLU A 19 20.30 14.91 -7.46
N TRP A 20 19.80 14.24 -8.51
CA TRP A 20 19.68 14.88 -9.83
C TRP A 20 18.69 16.04 -9.80
N GLU A 21 17.59 15.90 -9.06
CA GLU A 21 16.58 16.95 -8.97
C GLU A 21 17.13 18.19 -8.25
N THR A 22 17.88 17.96 -7.17
CA THR A 22 18.56 19.03 -6.42
C THR A 22 19.64 19.69 -7.27
N SER A 23 20.44 18.90 -7.99
CA SER A 23 21.48 19.43 -8.89
C SER A 23 20.87 20.24 -10.03
N ALA A 24 19.81 19.75 -10.67
CA ALA A 24 19.14 20.43 -11.77
C ALA A 24 18.51 21.76 -11.31
N LYS A 25 17.83 21.77 -10.14
CA LYS A 25 17.27 23.00 -9.55
C LYS A 25 18.38 24.00 -9.20
N THR A 26 19.47 23.53 -8.62
CA THR A 26 20.60 24.39 -8.24
C THR A 26 21.22 25.06 -9.45
N SER A 27 21.52 24.29 -10.52
CA SER A 27 22.06 24.84 -11.76
C SER A 27 21.09 25.82 -12.42
N PHE A 28 19.80 25.49 -12.50
CA PHE A 28 18.77 26.36 -13.08
C PHE A 28 18.69 27.71 -12.36
N TYR A 29 18.61 27.70 -11.03
CA TYR A 29 18.49 28.96 -10.28
C TYR A 29 19.80 29.75 -10.28
N LYS A 30 20.96 29.09 -10.28
CA LYS A 30 22.25 29.77 -10.40
C LYS A 30 22.35 30.53 -11.73
N GLU A 31 22.05 29.86 -12.84
CA GLU A 31 22.04 30.47 -14.18
C GLU A 31 21.01 31.61 -14.27
N LYS A 32 19.81 31.40 -13.72
CA LYS A 32 18.73 32.41 -13.71
C LYS A 32 19.11 33.66 -12.90
N LEU A 33 19.82 33.50 -11.79
CA LEU A 33 20.35 34.59 -10.97
C LEU A 33 21.47 35.35 -11.69
N GLU A 34 22.43 34.62 -12.28
CA GLU A 34 23.55 35.21 -13.04
C GLU A 34 23.04 36.00 -14.26
N THR A 35 22.10 35.44 -15.02
CA THR A 35 21.48 36.09 -16.19
C THR A 35 20.67 37.34 -15.81
N SER A 36 20.15 37.38 -14.59
CA SER A 36 19.32 38.49 -14.09
C SER A 36 20.10 39.48 -13.20
N ALA A 37 21.41 39.31 -13.04
CA ALA A 37 22.21 40.03 -12.04
C ALA A 37 22.20 41.56 -12.20
N GLN A 38 21.99 42.04 -13.43
CA GLN A 38 21.98 43.47 -13.77
C GLN A 38 20.58 44.10 -13.67
N ASP A 39 19.55 43.31 -13.33
CA ASP A 39 18.17 43.77 -13.19
C ASP A 39 17.66 43.48 -11.77
N PRO A 40 17.71 44.48 -10.86
CA PRO A 40 17.28 44.33 -9.47
C PRO A 40 15.82 43.90 -9.33
N ARG A 41 14.94 44.26 -10.28
CA ARG A 41 13.52 43.88 -10.24
C ARG A 41 13.36 42.39 -10.56
N LYS A 42 14.08 41.89 -11.58
CA LYS A 42 14.09 40.46 -11.89
C LYS A 42 14.67 39.64 -10.75
N LEU A 43 15.78 40.08 -10.16
CA LEU A 43 16.36 39.44 -8.97
C LEU A 43 15.35 39.37 -7.83
N HIS A 44 14.72 40.50 -7.49
CA HIS A 44 13.70 40.56 -6.44
C HIS A 44 12.53 39.61 -6.73
N ASN A 45 12.06 39.53 -7.97
CA ASN A 45 10.99 38.60 -8.37
C ASN A 45 11.40 37.12 -8.26
N ILE A 46 12.68 36.80 -8.53
CA ILE A 46 13.19 35.43 -8.35
C ILE A 46 13.20 35.07 -6.86
N PHE A 47 13.73 35.96 -6.01
CA PHE A 47 13.74 35.75 -4.56
C PHE A 47 12.34 35.66 -3.97
N SER A 48 11.42 36.55 -4.38
CA SER A 48 10.06 36.56 -3.87
C SER A 48 9.31 35.27 -4.22
N SER A 49 9.52 34.73 -5.42
CA SER A 49 8.96 33.44 -5.84
C SER A 49 9.53 32.25 -5.07
N LEU A 50 10.79 32.30 -4.64
CA LEU A 50 11.44 31.23 -3.86
C LEU A 50 10.99 31.24 -2.40
N LEU A 51 10.84 32.45 -1.82
CA LEU A 51 10.44 32.63 -0.43
C LEU A 51 8.92 32.51 -0.24
N ASN A 52 8.14 32.84 -1.27
CA ASN A 52 6.68 32.79 -1.27
C ASN A 52 6.20 31.90 -2.43
N PRO A 53 6.37 30.57 -2.32
CA PRO A 53 5.87 29.66 -3.35
C PRO A 53 4.34 29.81 -3.49
N PRO A 54 3.81 29.78 -4.72
CA PRO A 54 2.37 29.78 -4.93
C PRO A 54 1.74 28.56 -4.26
N ALA A 55 0.48 28.68 -3.85
CA ALA A 55 -0.27 27.57 -3.29
C ALA A 55 -0.22 26.37 -4.26
N PRO A 56 -0.06 25.14 -3.75
CA PRO A 56 -0.08 23.95 -4.60
C PRO A 56 -1.39 23.94 -5.40
N PRO A 57 -1.36 23.53 -6.68
CA PRO A 57 -2.57 23.39 -7.47
C PRO A 57 -3.54 22.46 -6.74
N SER A 58 -4.84 22.76 -6.87
CA SER A 58 -5.90 21.88 -6.37
C SER A 58 -5.63 20.44 -6.83
N PRO A 59 -5.75 19.43 -5.96
CA PRO A 59 -5.55 18.05 -6.38
C PRO A 59 -6.46 17.73 -7.56
N SER A 60 -5.96 16.92 -8.50
CA SER A 60 -6.75 16.37 -9.61
C SER A 60 -8.09 15.83 -9.09
N SER A 61 -9.19 16.04 -9.82
CA SER A 61 -10.56 15.74 -9.36
C SER A 61 -10.85 14.25 -9.10
N LEU A 62 -9.88 13.37 -9.27
CA LEU A 62 -9.99 11.95 -8.97
C LEU A 62 -9.92 11.74 -7.46
N THR A 63 -11.04 11.31 -6.90
CA THR A 63 -11.17 10.93 -5.50
C THR A 63 -10.76 9.47 -5.30
N ALA A 64 -10.53 9.08 -4.04
CA ALA A 64 -10.34 7.67 -3.69
C ALA A 64 -11.56 6.80 -4.05
N GLU A 65 -12.75 7.39 -4.06
CA GLU A 65 -14.00 6.72 -4.44
C GLU A 65 -14.03 6.43 -5.95
N ASP A 66 -13.58 7.38 -6.77
CA ASP A 66 -13.46 7.17 -8.22
C ASP A 66 -12.50 6.02 -8.53
N PHE A 67 -11.39 5.94 -7.79
CA PHE A 67 -10.43 4.85 -7.90
C PHE A 67 -11.06 3.51 -7.48
N ALA A 68 -11.74 3.46 -6.34
CA ALA A 68 -12.40 2.24 -5.86
C ALA A 68 -13.48 1.75 -6.84
N THR A 69 -14.29 2.67 -7.36
CA THR A 69 -15.35 2.39 -8.32
C THR A 69 -14.76 1.83 -9.61
N PHE A 70 -13.75 2.48 -10.18
CA PHE A 70 -13.10 2.02 -11.41
C PHE A 70 -12.58 0.58 -11.31
N TYR A 71 -11.93 0.21 -10.20
CA TYR A 71 -11.41 -1.15 -10.04
C TYR A 71 -12.51 -2.16 -9.78
N THR A 72 -13.57 -1.78 -9.07
CA THR A 72 -14.74 -2.63 -8.84
C THR A 72 -15.42 -2.97 -10.17
N GLU A 73 -15.72 -1.96 -10.99
CA GLU A 73 -16.30 -2.12 -12.33
C GLU A 73 -15.38 -2.91 -13.27
N LYS A 74 -14.07 -2.65 -13.21
CA LYS A 74 -13.10 -3.40 -14.02
C LYS A 74 -13.08 -4.89 -13.65
N ILE A 75 -13.11 -5.22 -12.36
CA ILE A 75 -13.17 -6.60 -11.89
C ILE A 75 -14.47 -7.24 -12.37
N GLU A 76 -15.60 -6.56 -12.20
CA GLU A 76 -16.91 -7.06 -12.64
C GLU A 76 -16.91 -7.36 -14.15
N ARG A 77 -16.42 -6.42 -14.97
CA ARG A 77 -16.30 -6.61 -16.42
C ARG A 77 -15.44 -7.81 -16.79
N ILE A 78 -14.31 -8.01 -16.10
CA ILE A 78 -13.47 -9.20 -16.30
C ILE A 78 -14.24 -10.47 -15.91
N CYS A 79 -14.91 -10.48 -14.76
CA CYS A 79 -15.73 -11.61 -14.31
C CYS A 79 -16.82 -11.98 -15.33
N GLN A 80 -17.50 -11.00 -15.91
CA GLN A 80 -18.53 -11.20 -16.94
C GLN A 80 -17.98 -11.90 -18.20
N THR A 81 -16.72 -11.67 -18.59
CA THR A 81 -16.10 -12.37 -19.73
C THR A 81 -15.95 -13.88 -19.52
N PHE A 82 -15.91 -14.34 -18.26
CA PHE A 82 -15.85 -15.77 -17.94
C PHE A 82 -17.22 -16.43 -17.90
N THR A 83 -18.29 -15.68 -17.63
CA THR A 83 -19.66 -16.21 -17.54
C THR A 83 -20.28 -16.45 -18.91
N SER A 84 -19.77 -15.80 -19.97
CA SER A 84 -20.34 -15.87 -21.33
C SER A 84 -19.79 -17.00 -22.21
N LEU A 85 -19.03 -17.97 -21.69
CA LEU A 85 -18.65 -19.13 -22.50
C LEU A 85 -19.90 -19.98 -22.78
N PRO A 86 -20.24 -20.27 -24.06
CA PRO A 86 -21.31 -21.20 -24.39
C PRO A 86 -21.00 -22.56 -23.76
N THR A 87 -21.95 -23.07 -22.98
CA THR A 87 -22.02 -24.47 -22.54
C THR A 87 -22.21 -25.37 -23.77
N SER A 88 -21.16 -25.55 -24.57
CA SER A 88 -21.08 -26.75 -25.40
C SER A 88 -20.71 -27.90 -24.47
N PRO A 89 -21.42 -29.05 -24.51
CA PRO A 89 -21.05 -30.21 -23.73
C PRO A 89 -19.84 -30.83 -24.41
N THR A 90 -18.67 -30.21 -24.23
CA THR A 90 -17.43 -30.87 -24.60
C THR A 90 -17.15 -31.86 -23.49
N SER A 91 -17.38 -33.14 -23.79
CA SER A 91 -17.06 -34.29 -22.95
C SER A 91 -15.54 -34.38 -22.69
N HIS A 92 -15.00 -33.41 -21.99
CA HIS A 92 -13.74 -33.57 -21.28
C HIS A 92 -14.11 -34.26 -19.97
N SER A 93 -13.70 -35.52 -19.84
CA SER A 93 -13.74 -36.23 -18.57
C SER A 93 -13.07 -35.36 -17.50
N GLN A 94 -13.89 -34.66 -16.72
CA GLN A 94 -13.45 -33.82 -15.61
C GLN A 94 -13.11 -34.72 -14.42
N HIS A 95 -12.13 -35.59 -14.59
CA HIS A 95 -11.35 -36.11 -13.46
C HIS A 95 -10.20 -35.15 -13.19
N SER A 96 -10.52 -33.89 -12.92
CA SER A 96 -9.64 -33.06 -12.10
C SER A 96 -10.24 -33.10 -10.72
N THR A 97 -9.79 -34.05 -9.90
CA THR A 97 -9.90 -33.94 -8.45
C THR A 97 -9.03 -32.77 -8.04
N THR A 98 -9.51 -31.55 -8.28
CA THR A 98 -8.96 -30.37 -7.65
C THR A 98 -9.17 -30.59 -6.15
N PRO A 99 -8.10 -30.55 -5.34
CA PRO A 99 -8.26 -30.70 -3.91
C PRO A 99 -9.11 -29.54 -3.42
N SER A 100 -10.33 -29.85 -2.99
CA SER A 100 -11.23 -28.87 -2.37
C SER A 100 -10.71 -28.62 -0.96
N LEU A 101 -10.30 -27.38 -0.69
CA LEU A 101 -9.97 -26.94 0.65
C LEU A 101 -11.29 -26.73 1.41
N THR A 102 -11.75 -27.77 2.07
CA THR A 102 -13.02 -27.77 2.83
C THR A 102 -12.87 -27.17 4.22
N GLN A 103 -11.65 -27.16 4.78
CA GLN A 103 -11.38 -26.67 6.12
C GLN A 103 -9.97 -26.11 6.25
N LEU A 104 -9.81 -25.07 7.09
CA LEU A 104 -8.52 -24.55 7.50
C LEU A 104 -8.12 -25.19 8.84
N SER A 105 -6.84 -25.56 8.96
CA SER A 105 -6.28 -26.05 10.23
C SER A 105 -6.10 -24.91 11.21
N THR A 106 -6.31 -25.18 12.50
CA THR A 106 -5.95 -24.26 13.58
C THR A 106 -4.43 -24.08 13.67
N VAL A 107 -4.01 -22.96 14.22
CA VAL A 107 -2.62 -22.54 14.38
C VAL A 107 -2.23 -22.63 15.85
N ALA A 108 -0.98 -23.01 16.14
CA ALA A 108 -0.45 -23.06 17.49
C ALA A 108 -0.17 -21.65 18.05
N SER A 109 -0.24 -21.48 19.36
CA SER A 109 0.02 -20.17 19.99
C SER A 109 1.42 -19.65 19.71
N GLU A 110 2.42 -20.53 19.66
CA GLU A 110 3.81 -20.18 19.36
C GLU A 110 3.96 -19.60 17.94
N GLU A 111 3.24 -20.18 16.98
CA GLU A 111 3.21 -19.69 15.60
C GLU A 111 2.55 -18.32 15.52
N VAL A 112 1.43 -18.12 16.23
CA VAL A 112 0.76 -16.81 16.33
C VAL A 112 1.71 -15.76 16.91
N LEU A 113 2.42 -16.08 18.00
CA LEU A 113 3.37 -15.17 18.63
C LEU A 113 4.52 -14.81 17.68
N GLN A 114 5.08 -15.81 16.99
CA GLN A 114 6.14 -15.61 16.01
C GLN A 114 5.68 -14.70 14.87
N ILE A 115 4.49 -14.95 14.33
CA ILE A 115 3.91 -14.14 13.24
C ILE A 115 3.73 -12.71 13.73
N THR A 116 3.06 -12.49 14.86
CA THR A 116 2.80 -11.16 15.42
C THR A 116 4.09 -10.35 15.60
N ARG A 117 5.15 -10.96 16.13
CA ARG A 117 6.47 -10.31 16.31
C ARG A 117 7.23 -10.06 15.01
N SER A 118 7.01 -10.87 13.97
CA SER A 118 7.69 -10.73 12.68
C SER A 118 7.08 -9.67 11.76
N CYS A 119 5.83 -9.28 12.03
CA CYS A 119 5.12 -8.26 11.25
C CYS A 119 5.78 -6.88 11.37
N ASN A 120 5.72 -6.08 10.31
CA ASN A 120 6.07 -4.67 10.43
C ASN A 120 5.01 -3.99 11.32
N PRO A 121 5.40 -3.15 12.29
CA PRO A 121 4.47 -2.49 13.20
C PRO A 121 3.75 -1.29 12.54
N THR A 122 3.16 -1.50 11.37
CA THR A 122 2.33 -0.50 10.69
C THR A 122 0.98 -0.45 11.39
N THR A 123 0.55 0.75 11.80
CA THR A 123 -0.72 0.97 12.51
C THR A 123 -1.71 1.66 11.58
N CYS A 124 -2.92 1.13 11.49
CA CYS A 124 -4.04 1.83 10.90
C CYS A 124 -4.68 2.70 12.00
N PRO A 125 -4.98 3.99 11.77
CA PRO A 125 -5.77 4.77 12.74
C PRO A 125 -7.21 4.26 13.00
N LEU A 126 -7.64 3.12 12.43
CA LEU A 126 -8.88 2.43 12.81
C LEU A 126 -8.60 1.32 13.84
N ASP A 127 -7.34 1.00 14.09
CA ASP A 127 -6.95 -0.05 15.02
C ASP A 127 -7.15 0.45 16.46
N PRO A 128 -7.69 -0.39 17.36
CA PRO A 128 -7.91 -0.02 18.75
C PRO A 128 -6.60 0.08 19.55
N ILE A 129 -5.53 -0.58 19.08
CA ILE A 129 -4.22 -0.62 19.74
C ILE A 129 -3.14 -0.46 18.65
N PRO A 130 -2.15 0.44 18.83
CA PRO A 130 -1.03 0.55 17.90
C PRO A 130 -0.25 -0.77 17.76
N SER A 131 0.12 -1.13 16.53
CA SER A 131 0.75 -2.42 16.21
C SER A 131 2.04 -2.66 16.99
N ALA A 132 2.84 -1.63 17.24
CA ALA A 132 4.06 -1.74 18.06
C ALA A 132 3.73 -2.12 19.52
N MET A 133 2.70 -1.48 20.10
CA MET A 133 2.26 -1.78 21.46
C MET A 133 1.67 -3.19 21.54
N LEU A 134 0.84 -3.57 20.56
CA LEU A 134 0.29 -4.93 20.43
C LEU A 134 1.40 -5.98 20.38
N GLN A 135 2.50 -5.73 19.66
CA GLN A 135 3.65 -6.63 19.62
C GLN A 135 4.33 -6.77 20.99
N THR A 136 4.49 -5.67 21.71
CA THR A 136 5.08 -5.68 23.06
C THR A 136 4.25 -6.51 24.04
N ILE A 137 2.93 -6.32 24.05
CA ILE A 137 2.01 -7.02 24.97
C ILE A 137 1.47 -8.34 24.40
N SER A 138 1.92 -8.74 23.20
CA SER A 138 1.45 -9.95 22.53
C SER A 138 1.59 -11.25 23.34
N PRO A 139 2.60 -11.46 24.21
CA PRO A 139 2.67 -12.66 25.03
C PRO A 139 1.48 -12.78 25.99
N ASP A 140 1.07 -11.66 26.58
CA ASP A 140 -0.02 -11.64 27.56
C ASP A 140 -1.39 -11.80 26.89
N LEU A 141 -1.52 -11.28 25.66
CA LEU A 141 -2.73 -11.41 24.85
C LEU A 141 -2.77 -12.68 24.00
N LEU A 142 -1.73 -13.51 24.06
CA LEU A 142 -1.56 -14.63 23.14
C LEU A 142 -2.75 -15.60 23.12
N PRO A 143 -3.28 -16.05 24.28
CA PRO A 143 -4.42 -16.98 24.29
C PRO A 143 -5.63 -16.38 23.57
N PHE A 144 -5.91 -15.09 23.81
CA PHE A 144 -7.04 -14.39 23.20
C PHE A 144 -6.87 -14.26 21.68
N ILE A 145 -5.70 -13.81 21.22
CA ILE A 145 -5.41 -13.64 19.79
C ILE A 145 -5.51 -15.00 19.08
N THR A 146 -4.92 -16.05 19.66
CA THR A 146 -5.00 -17.42 19.10
C THR A 146 -6.44 -17.91 19.02
N THR A 147 -7.27 -17.71 20.04
CA THR A 147 -8.69 -18.10 20.01
C THR A 147 -9.45 -17.39 18.89
N VAL A 148 -9.24 -16.08 18.71
CA VAL A 148 -9.91 -15.30 17.65
C VAL A 148 -9.50 -15.79 16.26
N ILE A 149 -8.20 -16.03 16.05
CA ILE A 149 -7.68 -16.56 14.77
C ILE A 149 -8.26 -17.94 14.49
N ASN A 150 -8.15 -18.87 15.44
CA ASN A 150 -8.61 -20.24 15.25
C ASN A 150 -10.13 -20.33 15.08
N GLY A 151 -10.90 -19.51 15.80
CA GLY A 151 -12.34 -19.39 15.57
C GLY A 151 -12.68 -18.95 14.15
N SER A 152 -11.91 -18.02 13.58
CA SER A 152 -12.08 -17.57 12.20
C SER A 152 -11.70 -18.65 11.19
N LEU A 153 -10.62 -19.40 11.44
CA LEU A 153 -10.17 -20.49 10.57
C LEU A 153 -11.16 -21.66 10.56
N THR A 154 -11.68 -22.06 11.71
CA THR A 154 -12.64 -23.16 11.83
C THR A 154 -14.02 -22.81 11.28
N SER A 155 -14.50 -21.58 11.50
CA SER A 155 -15.81 -21.14 11.00
C SER A 155 -15.81 -20.66 9.55
N GLY A 156 -14.63 -20.37 8.98
CA GLY A 156 -14.51 -19.70 7.69
C GLY A 156 -15.02 -18.25 7.69
N HIS A 157 -15.27 -17.66 8.87
CA HIS A 157 -15.83 -16.34 9.02
C HIS A 157 -14.88 -15.37 9.73
N VAL A 158 -14.62 -14.22 9.09
CA VAL A 158 -13.88 -13.10 9.70
C VAL A 158 -14.85 -11.94 9.99
N PRO A 159 -14.87 -11.40 11.23
CA PRO A 159 -15.70 -10.25 11.58
C PRO A 159 -15.51 -9.05 10.65
N THR A 160 -16.61 -8.34 10.35
CA THR A 160 -16.59 -7.18 9.44
C THR A 160 -15.66 -6.07 9.90
N ALA A 161 -15.45 -5.91 11.21
CA ALA A 161 -14.51 -4.93 11.76
C ALA A 161 -13.07 -5.15 11.26
N PHE A 162 -12.64 -6.40 11.09
CA PHE A 162 -11.28 -6.75 10.61
C PHE A 162 -11.13 -6.73 9.09
N LYS A 163 -12.22 -6.48 8.35
CA LYS A 163 -12.21 -6.34 6.88
C LYS A 163 -12.07 -4.89 6.42
N LYS A 164 -12.07 -3.93 7.36
CA LYS A 164 -11.97 -2.50 7.06
C LYS A 164 -10.51 -2.05 7.15
N ALA A 165 -10.08 -1.25 6.19
CA ALA A 165 -8.78 -0.58 6.20
C ALA A 165 -8.94 0.85 5.70
N ARG A 166 -8.09 1.76 6.19
CA ARG A 166 -8.00 3.12 5.65
C ARG A 166 -6.75 3.22 4.79
N VAL A 167 -6.94 3.57 3.52
CA VAL A 167 -5.86 3.81 2.56
C VAL A 167 -5.56 5.31 2.56
N ILE A 168 -4.29 5.66 2.76
CA ILE A 168 -3.80 7.03 2.65
C ILE A 168 -2.80 7.04 1.49
N PRO A 169 -3.08 7.75 0.38
CA PRO A 169 -2.11 7.90 -0.71
C PRO A 169 -0.82 8.56 -0.19
N SER A 170 0.32 8.10 -0.69
CA SER A 170 1.63 8.69 -0.42
C SER A 170 1.89 9.94 -1.25
#